data_AF-A0A7G6RKV9-F1
#
_entry.id   AF-A0A7G6RKV9-F1
#
_cell.length_a   1.000
_cell.length_b   1.000
_cell.length_c   1.000
_cell.angle_alpha   90.00
_cell.angle_beta   90.00
_cell.angle_gamma   90.00
#
_symmetry.space_group_name_H-M   'P 1'
#
loop_
_entity.id
_entity.type
_entity.pdbx_description
1 polymer ?
#
loop_
_entity_poly.entity_id
_entity_poly.type
_entity_poly.pdbx_seq_one_letter_code
_entity_poly.pdbx_strand_id
1 'polypeptide(L)'
;MSHAMVAFNPAPPGKHHPAPWRAARAGYAFDILIEISIPASAIRPEGLSDEDVIWWIAALIRLCGYPYAIVPVISDFPFAEGASSKDELSLKPFETENRFLHAGPEPQPLDAYSLQWIKEKWAPGAKLLAQNPKLKSSLQALDACTVKNKTSASLLAVWGGLEQLFAPSAGELRFRVASYISSYLEPLGPKRLEMFKRILKLYDERSSAAHTARDGDARSLADSWLLLRAALLKMIDDDKVPSQSDLESLLFCDQP
;
A
#
# COMPACT_ATOMS: atom_id res chain seq x y z
N MET A 1 -23.01 0.27 24.80
CA MET A 1 -21.93 -0.09 23.87
C MET A 1 -22.45 -1.20 22.98
N SER A 2 -22.50 -0.99 21.67
CA SER A 2 -23.00 -2.00 20.74
C SER A 2 -21.96 -3.11 20.56
N HIS A 3 -22.42 -4.36 20.62
CA HIS A 3 -21.62 -5.50 20.21
C HIS A 3 -21.53 -5.47 18.66
N ALA A 4 -20.33 -5.64 18.08
CA ALA A 4 -20.24 -6.08 16.69
C ALA A 4 -20.91 -7.44 16.55
N MET A 5 -21.21 -7.83 15.32
CA MET A 5 -21.66 -9.18 15.04
C MET A 5 -20.82 -9.74 13.92
N VAL A 6 -20.42 -11.00 14.04
CA VAL A 6 -19.83 -11.78 12.96
C VAL A 6 -20.89 -12.73 12.45
N ALA A 7 -21.13 -12.68 11.15
CA ALA A 7 -21.89 -13.68 10.43
C ALA A 7 -20.92 -14.53 9.61
N PHE A 8 -21.07 -15.85 9.69
CA PHE A 8 -20.19 -16.79 8.98
C PHE A 8 -20.76 -17.24 7.63
N ASN A 9 -21.96 -16.77 7.28
CA ASN A 9 -22.63 -17.08 6.02
C ASN A 9 -23.11 -15.78 5.36
N PRO A 10 -23.00 -15.65 4.02
CA PRO A 10 -23.47 -14.47 3.29
C PRO A 10 -24.99 -14.35 3.37
N ALA A 11 -25.48 -13.11 3.37
CA ALA A 11 -26.91 -12.83 3.29
C ALA A 11 -27.42 -13.02 1.85
N PRO A 12 -28.60 -13.65 1.65
CA PRO A 12 -29.30 -13.54 0.37
C PRO A 12 -29.62 -12.07 0.04
N PRO A 13 -29.73 -11.69 -1.25
CA PRO A 13 -30.01 -10.31 -1.64
C PRO A 13 -31.24 -9.72 -0.91
N GLY A 14 -31.05 -8.57 -0.26
CA GLY A 14 -32.11 -7.86 0.47
C GLY A 14 -32.54 -8.52 1.79
N LYS A 15 -31.83 -9.54 2.29
CA LYS A 15 -32.12 -10.21 3.57
C LYS A 15 -31.01 -9.97 4.59
N HIS A 16 -31.29 -10.28 5.86
CA HIS A 16 -30.24 -10.35 6.89
C HIS A 16 -29.39 -11.62 6.70
N HIS A 17 -28.15 -11.60 7.18
CA HIS A 17 -27.29 -12.79 7.20
C HIS A 17 -28.01 -13.93 7.94
N PRO A 18 -27.99 -15.17 7.44
CA PRO A 18 -28.52 -16.30 8.18
C PRO A 18 -27.67 -16.58 9.41
N ALA A 19 -28.27 -17.17 10.45
CA ALA A 19 -27.54 -17.68 11.60
C ALA A 19 -26.47 -18.72 11.16
N PRO A 20 -25.38 -18.94 11.93
CA PRO A 20 -25.11 -18.40 13.26
C PRO A 20 -24.56 -16.96 13.27
N TRP A 21 -25.01 -16.17 14.24
CA TRP A 21 -24.45 -14.85 14.56
C TRP A 21 -23.67 -14.94 15.87
N ARG A 22 -22.51 -14.30 15.94
CA ARG A 22 -21.75 -14.18 17.18
C ARG A 22 -21.49 -12.72 17.51
N ALA A 23 -21.76 -12.33 18.74
CA ALA A 23 -21.42 -11.00 19.24
C ALA A 23 -19.89 -10.84 19.31
N ALA A 24 -19.37 -9.78 18.71
CA ALA A 24 -18.01 -9.26 18.79
C ALA A 24 -18.07 -7.80 19.31
N ARG A 25 -16.99 -7.02 19.29
CA ARG A 25 -17.02 -5.58 19.64
C ARG A 25 -16.53 -4.71 18.47
N ALA A 26 -17.43 -4.01 17.76
CA ALA A 26 -17.12 -2.98 16.73
C ALA A 26 -18.41 -2.37 16.13
N GLY A 27 -18.31 -1.20 15.48
CA GLY A 27 -19.43 -0.41 14.92
C GLY A 27 -19.41 -0.24 13.39
N TYR A 28 -18.73 -1.13 12.66
CA TYR A 28 -18.57 -1.10 11.21
C TYR A 28 -18.91 -2.48 10.60
N ALA A 29 -19.25 -2.53 9.31
CA ALA A 29 -19.57 -3.77 8.60
C ALA A 29 -18.59 -3.99 7.42
N PHE A 30 -18.00 -5.19 7.36
CA PHE A 30 -17.07 -5.60 6.32
C PHE A 30 -17.37 -7.06 5.94
N ASP A 31 -17.26 -7.38 4.65
CA ASP A 31 -17.21 -8.77 4.19
C ASP A 31 -15.75 -9.24 4.22
N ILE A 32 -15.48 -10.33 4.95
CA ILE A 32 -14.15 -10.93 5.03
C ILE A 32 -14.06 -12.03 3.97
N LEU A 33 -13.21 -11.80 2.95
CA LEU A 33 -13.03 -12.71 1.82
C LEU A 33 -11.76 -13.55 1.91
N ILE A 34 -10.74 -13.04 2.59
CA ILE A 34 -9.40 -13.62 2.68
C ILE A 34 -8.93 -13.52 4.13
N GLU A 35 -8.26 -14.56 4.61
CA GLU A 35 -7.59 -14.57 5.91
C GLU A 35 -6.06 -14.59 5.71
N ILE A 36 -5.35 -13.77 6.49
CA ILE A 36 -3.91 -13.88 6.68
C ILE A 36 -3.70 -14.59 8.02
N SER A 37 -3.13 -15.79 7.99
CA SER A 37 -2.86 -16.58 9.19
C SER A 37 -1.38 -16.49 9.57
N ILE A 38 -1.10 -16.19 10.84
CA ILE A 38 0.25 -16.21 11.40
C ILE A 38 0.31 -17.37 12.41
N PRO A 39 0.96 -18.49 12.06
CA PRO A 39 1.15 -19.58 13.00
C PRO A 39 1.96 -19.13 14.22
N ALA A 40 1.62 -19.64 15.42
CA ALA A 40 2.38 -19.36 16.63
C ALA A 40 3.89 -19.69 16.47
N SER A 41 4.19 -20.76 15.73
CA SER A 41 5.55 -21.23 15.45
C SER A 41 6.29 -20.46 14.34
N ALA A 42 5.67 -19.47 13.70
CA ALA A 42 6.29 -18.76 12.58
C ALA A 42 7.55 -18.00 13.03
N ILE A 43 8.56 -17.92 12.16
CA ILE A 43 9.70 -17.03 12.41
C ILE A 43 9.39 -15.70 11.74
N ARG A 44 9.37 -14.62 12.53
CA ARG A 44 9.10 -13.28 12.03
C ARG A 44 10.40 -12.67 11.50
N PRO A 45 10.44 -12.17 10.26
CA PRO A 45 11.63 -11.51 9.73
C PRO A 45 11.91 -10.25 10.55
N GLU A 46 13.19 -9.97 10.81
CA GLU A 46 13.66 -8.75 11.51
C GLU A 46 12.96 -8.46 12.86
N GLY A 47 12.41 -9.47 13.53
CA GLY A 47 11.71 -9.29 14.81
C GLY A 47 10.41 -8.48 14.72
N LEU A 48 9.79 -8.42 13.53
CA LEU A 48 8.48 -7.78 13.35
C LEU A 48 7.43 -8.36 14.32
N SER A 49 6.56 -7.51 14.83
CA SER A 49 5.38 -7.95 15.57
C SER A 49 4.37 -8.63 14.64
N ASP A 50 3.43 -9.40 15.17
CA ASP A 50 2.38 -10.02 14.35
C ASP A 50 1.56 -8.96 13.60
N GLU A 51 1.31 -7.80 14.20
CA GLU A 51 0.63 -6.67 13.56
C GLU A 51 1.44 -6.08 12.40
N ASP A 52 2.76 -5.95 12.57
CA ASP A 52 3.64 -5.49 11.50
C ASP A 52 3.72 -6.49 10.35
N VAL A 53 3.70 -7.80 10.63
CA VAL A 53 3.65 -8.85 9.61
C VAL A 53 2.34 -8.78 8.83
N ILE A 54 1.21 -8.65 9.51
CA ILE A 54 -0.11 -8.48 8.89
C ILE A 54 -0.12 -7.25 7.98
N TRP A 55 0.30 -6.10 8.50
CA TRP A 55 0.37 -4.86 7.73
C TRP A 55 1.30 -5.01 6.52
N TRP A 56 2.46 -5.63 6.69
CA TRP A 56 3.44 -5.78 5.62
C TRP A 56 2.93 -6.68 4.49
N ILE A 57 2.33 -7.83 4.82
CA ILE A 57 1.70 -8.71 3.82
C ILE A 57 0.56 -7.97 3.10
N ALA A 58 -0.26 -7.21 3.83
CA ALA A 58 -1.34 -6.42 3.23
C ALA A 58 -0.79 -5.30 2.31
N ALA A 59 0.31 -4.66 2.69
CA ALA A 59 0.99 -3.66 1.85
C ALA A 59 1.54 -4.29 0.55
N LEU A 60 2.08 -5.51 0.60
CA LEU A 60 2.51 -6.24 -0.59
C LEU A 60 1.33 -6.61 -1.51
N ILE A 61 0.20 -7.03 -0.94
CA ILE A 61 -1.05 -7.28 -1.71
C ILE A 61 -1.50 -6.00 -2.43
N ARG A 62 -1.45 -4.85 -1.75
CA ARG A 62 -1.78 -3.54 -2.35
C ARG A 62 -0.81 -3.16 -3.47
N LEU A 63 0.48 -3.40 -3.25
CA LEU A 63 1.51 -3.17 -4.25
C LEU A 63 1.35 -4.06 -5.47
N CYS A 64 1.04 -5.36 -5.33
CA CYS A 64 1.02 -6.28 -6.47
C CYS A 64 -0.22 -6.12 -7.39
N GLY A 65 -1.26 -5.40 -6.96
CA GLY A 65 -2.40 -5.09 -7.84
C GLY A 65 -3.75 -4.89 -7.16
N TYR A 66 -3.81 -4.99 -5.82
CA TYR A 66 -5.06 -4.97 -5.07
C TYR A 66 -5.09 -3.78 -4.10
N PRO A 67 -5.00 -2.52 -4.61
CA PRO A 67 -4.81 -1.35 -3.74
C PRO A 67 -6.03 -1.01 -2.88
N TYR A 68 -7.16 -1.66 -3.13
CA TYR A 68 -8.39 -1.58 -2.36
C TYR A 68 -8.43 -2.56 -1.18
N ALA A 69 -7.47 -3.49 -1.07
CA ALA A 69 -7.45 -4.48 0.00
C ALA A 69 -7.31 -3.82 1.38
N ILE A 70 -8.09 -4.29 2.35
CA ILE A 70 -8.16 -3.76 3.70
C ILE A 70 -8.12 -4.91 4.71
N VAL A 71 -7.48 -4.68 5.86
CA VAL A 71 -7.47 -5.63 6.96
C VAL A 71 -8.26 -5.04 8.12
N PRO A 72 -9.60 -5.18 8.15
CA PRO A 72 -10.45 -4.43 9.07
C PRO A 72 -10.32 -4.91 10.52
N VAL A 73 -9.89 -6.15 10.72
CA VAL A 73 -9.89 -6.82 12.01
C VAL A 73 -8.78 -7.87 12.09
N ILE A 74 -8.25 -8.07 13.30
CA ILE A 74 -7.39 -9.19 13.68
C ILE A 74 -8.17 -10.07 14.64
N SER A 75 -8.13 -11.38 14.43
CA SER A 75 -8.75 -12.37 15.32
C SER A 75 -7.70 -13.27 15.96
N ASP A 76 -8.01 -13.76 17.15
CA ASP A 76 -7.29 -14.82 17.85
C ASP A 76 -7.70 -16.23 17.40
N PHE A 77 -8.71 -16.35 16.50
CA PHE A 77 -9.16 -17.61 15.92
C PHE A 77 -9.26 -17.54 14.39
N PRO A 78 -9.09 -18.68 13.68
CA PRO A 78 -9.39 -18.76 12.25
C PRO A 78 -10.88 -18.51 11.98
N PHE A 79 -11.20 -17.65 11.00
CA PHE A 79 -12.57 -17.33 10.60
C PHE A 79 -13.32 -18.55 10.07
N ALA A 80 -12.63 -19.48 9.41
CA ALA A 80 -13.21 -20.73 8.91
C ALA A 80 -13.75 -21.64 10.02
N GLU A 81 -13.18 -21.55 11.23
CA GLU A 81 -13.53 -22.40 12.37
C GLU A 81 -14.43 -21.67 13.39
N GLY A 82 -14.55 -20.34 13.27
CA GLY A 82 -15.24 -19.49 14.23
C GLY A 82 -16.73 -19.79 14.41
N ALA A 83 -17.39 -20.34 13.37
CA ALA A 83 -18.79 -20.75 13.43
C ALA A 83 -19.06 -21.94 14.35
N SER A 84 -18.07 -22.84 14.47
CA SER A 84 -18.15 -24.08 15.27
C SER A 84 -17.47 -23.98 16.63
N SER A 85 -16.65 -22.96 16.86
CA SER A 85 -15.92 -22.78 18.12
C SER A 85 -16.86 -22.40 19.28
N LYS A 86 -16.60 -22.98 20.45
CA LYS A 86 -17.29 -22.67 21.72
C LYS A 86 -16.58 -21.58 22.53
N ASP A 87 -15.34 -21.28 22.21
CA ASP A 87 -14.52 -20.29 22.91
C ASP A 87 -14.94 -18.87 22.54
N GLU A 88 -14.77 -17.90 23.44
CA GLU A 88 -15.06 -16.49 23.16
C GLU A 88 -14.17 -15.98 22.01
N LEU A 89 -14.80 -15.39 20.98
CA LEU A 89 -14.09 -14.87 19.82
C LEU A 89 -13.62 -13.45 20.10
N SER A 90 -12.30 -13.20 20.06
CA SER A 90 -11.76 -11.85 20.14
C SER A 90 -11.55 -11.27 18.75
N LEU A 91 -12.05 -10.06 18.55
CA LEU A 91 -11.85 -9.28 17.34
C LEU A 91 -11.27 -7.92 17.73
N LYS A 92 -10.03 -7.65 17.31
CA LYS A 92 -9.36 -6.37 17.46
C LYS A 92 -9.51 -5.57 16.15
N PRO A 93 -10.15 -4.38 16.16
CA PRO A 93 -10.15 -3.50 15.01
C PRO A 93 -8.73 -3.12 14.58
N PHE A 94 -8.47 -3.08 13.27
CA PHE A 94 -7.14 -2.76 12.72
C PHE A 94 -7.21 -1.62 11.69
N GLU A 95 -7.56 -1.89 10.43
CA GLU A 95 -7.77 -0.86 9.41
C GLU A 95 -9.28 -0.58 9.23
N THR A 96 -9.86 0.28 10.07
CA THR A 96 -11.31 0.56 10.02
C THR A 96 -11.70 1.67 9.04
N GLU A 97 -10.72 2.39 8.50
CA GLU A 97 -10.97 3.52 7.61
C GLU A 97 -11.14 3.06 6.15
N ASN A 98 -12.12 3.64 5.46
CA ASN A 98 -12.35 3.34 4.06
C ASN A 98 -11.22 3.87 3.17
N ARG A 99 -10.85 3.10 2.13
CA ARG A 99 -9.93 3.55 1.09
C ARG A 99 -10.69 4.22 -0.06
N PHE A 100 -10.08 5.18 -0.76
CA PHE A 100 -10.66 5.84 -1.93
C PHE A 100 -10.56 4.98 -3.20
N LEU A 101 -9.58 4.06 -3.24
CA LEU A 101 -9.48 3.02 -4.26
C LEU A 101 -10.45 1.90 -3.89
N HIS A 102 -11.35 1.59 -4.81
CA HIS A 102 -12.41 0.61 -4.62
C HIS A 102 -12.23 -0.56 -5.57
N ALA A 103 -12.57 -1.76 -5.10
CA ALA A 103 -12.77 -2.89 -5.99
C ALA A 103 -13.92 -2.58 -6.97
N GLY A 104 -13.86 -3.17 -8.15
CA GLY A 104 -15.04 -3.27 -9.01
C GLY A 104 -16.15 -4.10 -8.36
N PRO A 105 -17.33 -4.20 -8.99
CA PRO A 105 -18.45 -4.97 -8.47
C PRO A 105 -18.10 -6.45 -8.23
N GLU A 106 -17.14 -6.98 -8.98
CA GLU A 106 -16.54 -8.30 -8.74
C GLU A 106 -15.03 -8.11 -8.46
N PRO A 107 -14.60 -8.14 -7.19
CA PRO A 107 -13.19 -8.08 -6.86
C PRO A 107 -12.49 -9.28 -7.50
N GLN A 108 -11.38 -9.00 -8.18
CA GLN A 108 -10.59 -10.07 -8.78
C GLN A 108 -9.96 -10.91 -7.66
N PRO A 109 -9.91 -12.25 -7.79
CA PRO A 109 -9.20 -13.08 -6.85
C PRO A 109 -7.71 -12.74 -6.87
N LEU A 110 -7.03 -12.96 -5.74
CA LEU A 110 -5.58 -12.85 -5.67
C LEU A 110 -4.96 -13.96 -6.53
N ASP A 111 -4.34 -13.58 -7.64
CA ASP A 111 -3.84 -14.55 -8.62
C ASP A 111 -2.58 -15.29 -8.13
N ALA A 112 -2.29 -16.44 -8.76
CA ALA A 112 -1.16 -17.27 -8.38
C ALA A 112 0.21 -16.58 -8.57
N TYR A 113 0.31 -15.66 -9.54
CA TYR A 113 1.54 -14.92 -9.81
C TYR A 113 1.82 -13.92 -8.67
N SER A 114 0.80 -13.18 -8.24
CA SER A 114 0.82 -12.26 -7.11
C SER A 114 1.14 -12.99 -5.80
N LEU A 115 0.51 -14.14 -5.55
CA LEU A 115 0.82 -14.97 -4.38
C LEU A 115 2.26 -15.45 -4.37
N GLN A 116 2.78 -15.89 -5.53
CA GLN A 116 4.16 -16.33 -5.66
C GLN A 116 5.13 -15.17 -5.43
N TRP A 117 4.85 -13.99 -6.00
CA TRP A 117 5.65 -12.79 -5.79
C TRP A 117 5.67 -12.37 -4.31
N ILE A 118 4.51 -12.35 -3.62
CA ILE A 118 4.43 -12.05 -2.18
C ILE A 118 5.27 -13.05 -1.38
N LYS A 119 5.16 -14.35 -1.68
CA LYS A 119 5.94 -15.41 -1.02
C LYS A 119 7.44 -15.22 -1.18
N GLU A 120 7.89 -14.76 -2.34
CA GLU A 120 9.31 -14.50 -2.62
C GLU A 120 9.80 -13.22 -1.94
N LYS A 121 8.97 -12.17 -1.91
CA LYS A 121 9.39 -10.82 -1.50
C LYS A 121 9.09 -10.45 -0.05
N TRP A 122 8.21 -11.15 0.66
CA TRP A 122 7.83 -10.73 2.01
C TRP A 122 9.00 -10.73 3.01
N ALA A 123 9.80 -11.80 3.08
CA ALA A 123 10.91 -11.86 4.03
C ALA A 123 12.12 -10.98 3.60
N PRO A 124 12.62 -11.05 2.35
CA PRO A 124 13.68 -10.15 1.89
C PRO A 124 13.28 -8.67 1.94
N GLY A 125 12.04 -8.35 1.56
CA GLY A 125 11.52 -6.99 1.60
C GLY A 125 11.35 -6.46 3.02
N ALA A 126 10.98 -7.30 4.01
CA ALA A 126 10.97 -6.90 5.42
C ALA A 126 12.37 -6.49 5.91
N LYS A 127 13.41 -7.23 5.51
CA LYS A 127 14.81 -6.88 5.76
C LYS A 127 15.20 -5.57 5.08
N LEU A 128 14.81 -5.39 3.81
CA LEU A 128 15.06 -4.16 3.07
C LEU A 128 14.42 -2.94 3.76
N LEU A 129 13.18 -3.08 4.25
CA LEU A 129 12.47 -2.04 5.00
C LEU A 129 13.15 -1.71 6.34
N ALA A 130 13.58 -2.71 7.09
CA ALA A 130 14.27 -2.53 8.37
C ALA A 130 15.58 -1.75 8.20
N GLN A 131 16.29 -2.00 7.09
CA GLN A 131 17.56 -1.36 6.78
C GLN A 131 17.41 0.04 6.15
N ASN A 132 16.24 0.35 5.58
CA ASN A 132 16.01 1.59 4.82
C ASN A 132 14.79 2.36 5.33
N PRO A 133 14.97 3.27 6.31
CA PRO A 133 13.88 4.08 6.85
C PRO A 133 13.13 4.90 5.78
N LYS A 134 13.83 5.37 4.75
CA LYS A 134 13.24 6.11 3.63
C LYS A 134 12.25 5.26 2.83
N LEU A 135 12.58 3.99 2.58
CA LEU A 135 11.69 3.05 1.92
C LEU A 135 10.45 2.79 2.78
N LYS A 136 10.64 2.54 4.08
CA LYS A 136 9.54 2.32 5.03
C LYS A 136 8.58 3.51 5.08
N SER A 137 9.09 4.72 5.26
CA SER A 137 8.26 5.94 5.29
C SER A 137 7.54 6.19 3.97
N SER A 138 8.18 5.90 2.83
CA SER A 138 7.55 6.06 1.51
C SER A 138 6.44 5.05 1.25
N LEU A 139 6.62 3.82 1.72
CA LEU A 139 5.58 2.79 1.67
C LEU A 139 4.39 3.16 2.57
N GLN A 140 4.66 3.64 3.79
CA GLN A 140 3.61 4.14 4.68
C GLN A 140 2.86 5.33 4.08
N ALA A 141 3.56 6.22 3.36
CA ALA A 141 2.93 7.32 2.66
C ALA A 141 2.03 6.83 1.50
N LEU A 142 2.48 5.82 0.73
CA LEU A 142 1.65 5.18 -0.30
C LEU A 142 0.39 4.56 0.31
N ASP A 143 0.50 3.88 1.45
CA ASP A 143 -0.63 3.23 2.12
C ASP A 143 -1.61 4.28 2.67
N ALA A 144 -1.11 5.24 3.46
CA ALA A 144 -1.91 6.26 4.13
C ALA A 144 -2.64 7.19 3.15
N CYS A 145 -2.06 7.49 1.99
CA CYS A 145 -2.71 8.38 1.03
C CYS A 145 -4.01 7.78 0.47
N THR A 146 -4.18 6.44 0.53
CA THR A 146 -5.38 5.76 0.04
C THR A 146 -6.57 5.85 0.99
N VAL A 147 -6.35 6.25 2.24
CA VAL A 147 -7.42 6.43 3.23
C VAL A 147 -8.25 7.68 2.89
N LYS A 148 -9.59 7.57 2.98
CA LYS A 148 -10.52 8.67 2.66
C LYS A 148 -10.31 9.86 3.59
N ASN A 149 -9.56 10.85 3.09
CA ASN A 149 -9.36 12.17 3.70
C ASN A 149 -9.62 13.27 2.65
N LYS A 150 -8.60 14.09 2.35
CA LYS A 150 -8.62 15.14 1.31
C LYS A 150 -7.59 14.81 0.25
N THR A 151 -7.93 15.02 -1.03
CA THR A 151 -7.05 14.71 -2.16
C THR A 151 -5.73 15.45 -2.05
N SER A 152 -5.74 16.71 -1.60
CA SER A 152 -4.52 17.49 -1.40
C SER A 152 -3.58 16.90 -0.35
N ALA A 153 -4.12 16.36 0.76
CA ALA A 153 -3.30 15.73 1.80
C ALA A 153 -2.69 14.41 1.31
N SER A 154 -3.48 13.60 0.61
CA SER A 154 -3.01 12.38 -0.03
C SER A 154 -1.92 12.65 -1.08
N LEU A 155 -2.08 13.71 -1.87
CA LEU A 155 -1.10 14.13 -2.87
C LEU A 155 0.22 14.57 -2.20
N LEU A 156 0.14 15.34 -1.11
CA LEU A 156 1.33 15.71 -0.32
C LEU A 156 2.03 14.49 0.28
N ALA A 157 1.29 13.49 0.77
CA ALA A 157 1.87 12.26 1.31
C ALA A 157 2.64 11.48 0.23
N VAL A 158 2.02 11.24 -0.93
CA VAL A 158 2.66 10.53 -2.05
C VAL A 158 3.94 11.23 -2.49
N TRP A 159 3.89 12.54 -2.66
CA TRP A 159 5.06 13.32 -3.07
C TRP A 159 6.12 13.40 -1.98
N GLY A 160 5.74 13.42 -0.70
CA GLY A 160 6.69 13.29 0.41
C GLY A 160 7.49 11.99 0.33
N GLY A 161 6.84 10.87 -0.01
CA GLY A 161 7.52 9.60 -0.25
C GLY A 161 8.46 9.64 -1.47
N LEU A 162 8.00 10.17 -2.60
CA LEU A 162 8.83 10.34 -3.79
C LEU A 162 10.05 11.24 -3.54
N GLU A 163 9.86 12.39 -2.89
CA GLU A 163 10.93 13.32 -2.54
C GLU A 163 11.94 12.67 -1.59
N GLN A 164 11.47 11.90 -0.61
CA GLN A 164 12.35 11.20 0.34
C GLN A 164 13.26 10.16 -0.35
N LEU A 165 12.75 9.49 -1.38
CA LEU A 165 13.50 8.50 -2.17
C LEU A 165 14.43 9.15 -3.19
N PHE A 166 13.99 10.20 -3.87
CA PHE A 166 14.65 10.73 -5.07
C PHE A 166 15.19 12.16 -4.93
N ALA A 167 15.11 12.78 -3.77
CA ALA A 167 15.71 14.10 -3.54
C ALA A 167 16.24 14.26 -2.11
N PRO A 168 17.42 13.69 -1.82
CA PRO A 168 18.03 13.80 -0.50
C PRO A 168 18.51 15.23 -0.16
N SER A 169 18.50 16.19 -1.09
CA SER A 169 18.86 17.58 -0.84
C SER A 169 17.93 18.58 -1.53
N ALA A 170 17.81 19.77 -0.92
CA ALA A 170 16.76 20.76 -1.20
C ALA A 170 16.95 21.61 -2.49
N GLY A 171 18.11 21.55 -3.13
CA GLY A 171 18.39 22.33 -4.35
C GLY A 171 17.73 21.73 -5.59
N GLU A 172 17.10 22.58 -6.42
CA GLU A 172 16.48 22.21 -7.71
C GLU A 172 15.49 21.04 -7.63
N LEU A 173 14.74 20.96 -6.52
CA LEU A 173 13.90 19.83 -6.13
C LEU A 173 13.03 19.30 -7.29
N ARG A 174 12.30 20.20 -7.97
CA ARG A 174 11.42 19.84 -9.10
C ARG A 174 12.14 19.13 -10.24
N PHE A 175 13.24 19.69 -10.73
CA PHE A 175 13.98 19.12 -11.86
C PHE A 175 14.66 17.81 -11.45
N ARG A 176 15.27 17.79 -10.27
CA ARG A 176 16.00 16.62 -9.76
C ARG A 176 15.09 15.43 -9.51
N VAL A 177 13.98 15.63 -8.80
CA VAL A 177 12.99 14.57 -8.53
C VAL A 177 12.48 14.00 -9.86
N ALA A 178 12.11 14.86 -10.81
CA ALA A 178 11.63 14.42 -12.12
C ALA A 178 12.70 13.64 -12.90
N SER A 179 13.96 14.10 -12.88
CA SER A 179 15.06 13.47 -13.60
C SER A 179 15.44 12.11 -13.01
N TYR A 180 15.50 12.00 -11.68
CA TYR A 180 15.85 10.75 -11.01
C TYR A 180 14.73 9.72 -11.09
N ILE A 181 13.47 10.10 -10.90
CA ILE A 181 12.35 9.15 -11.04
C ILE A 181 12.28 8.65 -12.49
N SER A 182 12.32 9.54 -13.48
CA SER A 182 12.24 9.13 -14.89
C SER A 182 13.41 8.24 -15.29
N SER A 183 14.63 8.54 -14.84
CA SER A 183 15.81 7.71 -15.14
C SER A 183 15.81 6.37 -14.40
N TYR A 184 15.18 6.30 -13.23
CA TYR A 184 15.03 5.08 -12.45
C TYR A 184 13.97 4.13 -13.04
N LEU A 185 12.89 4.67 -13.58
CA LEU A 185 11.77 3.88 -14.11
C LEU A 185 11.90 3.56 -15.60
N GLU A 186 12.64 4.34 -16.37
CA GLU A 186 12.75 4.18 -17.82
C GLU A 186 14.21 4.16 -18.30
N PRO A 187 14.59 3.28 -19.23
CA PRO A 187 15.92 3.31 -19.86
C PRO A 187 16.11 4.58 -20.70
N LEU A 188 17.35 4.84 -21.12
CA LEU A 188 17.66 5.99 -21.99
C LEU A 188 16.84 5.91 -23.28
N GLY A 189 16.13 7.00 -23.61
CA GLY A 189 15.33 7.08 -24.83
C GLY A 189 14.11 8.01 -24.74
N PRO A 190 13.28 8.04 -25.80
CA PRO A 190 12.11 8.92 -25.87
C PRO A 190 11.12 8.74 -24.71
N LYS A 191 10.90 7.49 -24.26
CA LYS A 191 10.00 7.18 -23.14
C LYS A 191 10.44 7.85 -21.82
N ARG A 192 11.75 7.88 -21.53
CA ARG A 192 12.28 8.60 -20.36
C ARG A 192 11.99 10.09 -20.44
N LEU A 193 12.13 10.70 -21.62
CA LEU A 193 11.80 12.12 -21.82
C LEU A 193 10.30 12.39 -21.64
N GLU A 194 9.44 11.50 -22.14
CA GLU A 194 7.99 11.59 -21.94
C GLU A 194 7.62 11.46 -20.47
N MET A 195 8.20 10.47 -19.78
CA MET A 195 8.04 10.26 -18.34
C MET A 195 8.49 11.49 -17.55
N PHE A 196 9.67 12.04 -17.85
CA PHE A 196 10.18 13.27 -17.24
C PHE A 196 9.18 14.43 -17.38
N LYS A 197 8.66 14.67 -18.60
CA LYS A 197 7.66 15.73 -18.85
C LYS A 197 6.35 15.48 -18.10
N ARG A 198 5.92 14.22 -17.97
CA ARG A 198 4.73 13.86 -17.19
C ARG A 198 4.94 14.16 -15.71
N ILE A 199 6.09 13.76 -15.16
CA ILE A 199 6.41 13.97 -13.74
C ILE A 199 6.48 15.47 -13.40
N LEU A 200 7.03 16.31 -14.29
CA LEU A 200 7.01 17.75 -14.10
C LEU A 200 5.60 18.32 -13.94
N LYS A 201 4.65 17.86 -14.76
CA LYS A 201 3.24 18.29 -14.67
C LYS A 201 2.60 17.86 -13.35
N LEU A 202 2.81 16.59 -12.95
CA LEU A 202 2.29 16.07 -11.68
C LEU A 202 2.91 16.81 -10.47
N TYR A 203 4.18 17.20 -10.55
CA TYR A 203 4.83 17.99 -9.51
C TYR A 203 4.20 19.39 -9.39
N ASP A 204 3.88 20.03 -10.51
CA ASP A 204 3.21 21.34 -10.52
C ASP A 204 1.80 21.25 -9.90
N GLU A 205 1.08 20.17 -10.17
CA GLU A 205 -0.22 19.88 -9.54
C GLU A 205 -0.10 19.70 -8.02
N ARG A 206 0.93 19.00 -7.54
CA ARG A 206 1.23 18.92 -6.10
C ARG A 206 1.56 20.28 -5.51
N SER A 207 2.37 21.09 -6.19
CA SER A 207 2.72 22.44 -5.71
C SER A 207 1.45 23.29 -5.59
N SER A 208 0.55 23.21 -6.55
CA SER A 208 -0.75 23.88 -6.50
C SER A 208 -1.62 23.39 -5.34
N ALA A 209 -1.70 22.08 -5.10
CA ALA A 209 -2.44 21.51 -3.97
C ALA A 209 -1.86 21.90 -2.59
N ALA A 210 -0.56 22.18 -2.50
CA ALA A 210 0.09 22.64 -1.28
C ALA A 210 -0.26 24.10 -0.94
N HIS A 211 -0.46 24.94 -1.96
CA HIS A 211 -0.65 26.39 -1.80
C HIS A 211 -2.10 26.85 -1.95
N THR A 212 -2.95 26.06 -2.62
CA THR A 212 -4.35 26.39 -2.83
C THR A 212 -5.22 25.61 -1.87
N ALA A 213 -6.23 26.26 -1.27
CA ALA A 213 -7.23 25.60 -0.43
C ALA A 213 -8.23 24.74 -1.23
N ARG A 214 -7.95 24.49 -2.52
CA ARG A 214 -8.78 23.66 -3.39
C ARG A 214 -8.43 22.20 -3.16
N ASP A 215 -9.45 21.34 -3.16
CA ASP A 215 -9.22 19.91 -3.16
C ASP A 215 -8.52 19.54 -4.48
N GLY A 216 -7.45 18.74 -4.39
CA GLY A 216 -6.63 18.34 -5.52
C GLY A 216 -7.41 17.54 -6.57
N ASP A 217 -6.86 17.40 -7.77
CA ASP A 217 -7.45 16.53 -8.80
C ASP A 217 -7.20 15.05 -8.46
N ALA A 218 -8.28 14.26 -8.43
CA ALA A 218 -8.23 12.83 -8.16
C ALA A 218 -7.39 12.07 -9.21
N ARG A 219 -7.33 12.56 -10.46
CA ARG A 219 -6.48 11.95 -11.50
C ARG A 219 -5.00 12.18 -11.20
N SER A 220 -4.63 13.40 -10.82
CA SER A 220 -3.27 13.74 -10.37
C SER A 220 -2.83 12.89 -9.20
N LEU A 221 -3.72 12.64 -8.23
CA LEU A 221 -3.45 11.73 -7.11
C LEU A 221 -3.24 10.30 -7.60
N ALA A 222 -4.13 9.76 -8.43
CA ALA A 222 -4.00 8.41 -8.96
C ALA A 222 -2.70 8.22 -9.76
N ASP A 223 -2.35 9.18 -10.61
CA ASP A 223 -1.13 9.15 -11.41
C ASP A 223 0.14 9.27 -10.54
N SER A 224 0.12 10.13 -9.52
CA SER A 224 1.23 10.25 -8.56
C SER A 224 1.37 8.97 -7.73
N TRP A 225 0.25 8.36 -7.34
CA TRP A 225 0.23 7.09 -6.61
C TRP A 225 0.83 5.95 -7.46
N LEU A 226 0.46 5.86 -8.74
CA LEU A 226 1.03 4.89 -9.67
C LEU A 226 2.55 5.06 -9.82
N LEU A 227 3.03 6.31 -9.82
CA LEU A 227 4.46 6.61 -9.89
C LEU A 227 5.22 6.11 -8.66
N LEU A 228 4.72 6.41 -7.46
CA LEU A 228 5.33 5.93 -6.22
C LEU A 228 5.24 4.40 -6.11
N ARG A 229 4.11 3.80 -6.49
CA ARG A 229 3.96 2.34 -6.56
C ARG A 229 5.01 1.72 -7.48
N ALA A 230 5.20 2.25 -8.69
CA ALA A 230 6.17 1.71 -9.64
C ALA A 230 7.60 1.76 -9.08
N ALA A 231 7.97 2.87 -8.42
CA ALA A 231 9.27 3.00 -7.76
C ALA A 231 9.44 2.00 -6.61
N LEU A 232 8.44 1.87 -5.72
CA LEU A 232 8.49 0.95 -4.59
C LEU A 232 8.54 -0.52 -5.04
N LEU A 233 7.74 -0.91 -6.03
CA LEU A 233 7.78 -2.24 -6.63
C LEU A 233 9.17 -2.54 -7.17
N LYS A 234 9.75 -1.63 -7.96
CA LYS A 234 11.10 -1.82 -8.51
C LYS A 234 12.15 -1.98 -7.42
N MET A 235 12.09 -1.21 -6.34
CA MET A 235 13.04 -1.33 -5.21
C MET A 235 12.92 -2.69 -4.50
N ILE A 236 11.71 -3.21 -4.35
CA ILE A 236 11.45 -4.52 -3.76
C ILE A 236 11.87 -5.65 -4.72
N ASP A 237 11.61 -5.48 -6.02
CA ASP A 237 12.02 -6.45 -7.05
C ASP A 237 13.53 -6.56 -7.16
N ASP A 238 14.23 -5.43 -7.12
CA ASP A 238 15.69 -5.35 -7.18
C ASP A 238 16.37 -5.63 -5.83
N ASP A 239 15.59 -5.82 -4.75
CA ASP A 239 16.06 -5.94 -3.36
C ASP A 239 17.04 -4.80 -2.97
N LYS A 240 16.84 -3.60 -3.53
CA LYS A 240 17.75 -2.45 -3.40
C LYS A 240 17.01 -1.11 -3.47
N VAL A 241 17.33 -0.22 -2.53
CA VAL A 241 16.98 1.21 -2.61
C VAL A 241 18.13 1.95 -3.29
N PRO A 242 17.88 2.74 -4.36
CA PRO A 242 18.95 3.44 -5.06
C PRO A 242 19.59 4.50 -4.16
N SER A 243 20.92 4.51 -4.11
CA SER A 243 21.68 5.60 -3.53
C SER A 243 21.68 6.83 -4.45
N GLN A 244 22.13 7.98 -3.94
CA GLN A 244 22.31 9.17 -4.78
C GLN A 244 23.28 8.90 -5.95
N SER A 245 24.38 8.18 -5.69
CA SER A 245 25.35 7.83 -6.73
C SER A 245 24.77 6.87 -7.77
N ASP A 246 23.90 5.94 -7.36
CA ASP A 246 23.17 5.08 -8.32
C ASP A 246 22.28 5.94 -9.23
N LEU A 247 21.53 6.89 -8.67
CA LEU A 247 20.63 7.78 -9.44
C LEU A 247 21.40 8.71 -10.39
N GLU A 248 22.53 9.26 -9.96
CA GLU A 248 23.42 10.07 -10.80
C GLU A 248 24.00 9.22 -11.94
N SER A 249 24.41 7.99 -11.66
CA SER A 249 24.90 7.07 -12.68
C SER A 249 23.82 6.71 -13.70
N LEU A 250 22.58 6.45 -13.26
CA LEU A 250 21.44 6.20 -14.14
C LEU A 250 21.10 7.39 -15.05
N LEU A 251 21.36 8.61 -14.56
CA LEU A 251 21.06 9.85 -15.27
C LEU A 251 22.14 10.21 -16.30
N PHE A 252 23.42 10.07 -15.94
CA PHE A 252 24.54 10.60 -16.73
C PHE A 252 25.39 9.55 -17.43
N CYS A 253 25.35 8.29 -17.01
CA CYS A 253 26.13 7.23 -17.64
C CYS A 253 25.24 6.39 -18.57
N ASP A 254 25.82 5.96 -19.70
CA ASP A 254 25.21 4.93 -20.53
C ASP A 254 25.11 3.63 -19.72
N GLN A 255 23.93 3.00 -19.73
CA GLN A 255 23.78 1.64 -19.21
C GLN A 255 24.61 0.71 -20.10
N PRO A 256 25.46 -0.18 -19.53
CA PRO A 256 26.17 -1.18 -20.32
C PRO A 256 25.23 -2.16 -21.02
#